data_AF-A0A544YQZ3-F1
#
_entry.id   AF-A0A544YQZ3-F1
#
_cell.length_a   1.000
_cell.length_b   1.000
_cell.length_c   1.000
_cell.angle_alpha   90.00
_cell.angle_beta   90.00
_cell.angle_gamma   90.00
#
_symmetry.space_group_name_H-M   'P 1'
#
loop_
_entity.id
_entity.type
_entity.pdbx_description
1 polymer ?
#
loop_
_entity_poly.entity_id
_entity_poly.type
_entity_poly.pdbx_seq_one_letter_code
_entity_poly.pdbx_strand_id
1 'polypeptide(L)'
;MKTRKFGLAAAVSVTAALGTVVPSGPAAGAQSALRIYRGTATVVVDVYDYCGGPLWGEHRFVGTSRYKAAAKFVTGPRKSAAGRVERNPFYWEFYVGDIGALGSFQFGSAHVVTASARDLGGNVRDPKLLLGYWVTSRSGTSWSGKLVDSHRAEGATFNHFYGEKTIVPCRDLGTSRFLYAVNAGATVSGRVSSGSAAFTIRGSTYGDNYRFRITFNG
;
A
#
# COMPACT_ATOMS: atom_id res chain seq x y z
N MET A 1 -41.16 -63.00 -21.95
CA MET A 1 -40.28 -63.01 -20.77
C MET A 1 -39.05 -62.14 -21.06
N LYS A 2 -38.91 -61.03 -20.33
CA LYS A 2 -37.71 -60.20 -20.08
C LYS A 2 -36.89 -59.62 -21.26
N THR A 3 -37.25 -58.38 -21.57
CA THR A 3 -36.39 -57.27 -22.03
C THR A 3 -35.08 -57.16 -21.24
N ARG A 4 -33.94 -57.01 -21.92
CA ARG A 4 -32.70 -56.47 -21.36
C ARG A 4 -32.30 -55.22 -22.14
N LYS A 5 -32.51 -54.06 -21.50
CA LYS A 5 -31.99 -52.75 -21.93
C LYS A 5 -30.54 -52.65 -21.46
N PHE A 6 -29.61 -52.49 -22.40
CA PHE A 6 -28.26 -52.01 -22.09
C PHE A 6 -28.32 -50.47 -22.13
N GLY A 7 -28.38 -49.86 -20.95
CA GLY A 7 -28.25 -48.42 -20.80
C GLY A 7 -26.78 -48.03 -20.92
N LEU A 8 -26.44 -47.26 -21.96
CA LEU A 8 -25.20 -46.50 -21.99
C LEU A 8 -25.22 -45.49 -20.83
N ALA A 9 -24.29 -45.65 -19.90
CA ALA A 9 -24.01 -44.63 -18.91
C ALA A 9 -23.34 -43.45 -19.61
N ALA A 10 -24.09 -42.37 -19.83
CA ALA A 10 -23.54 -41.10 -20.26
C ALA A 10 -22.74 -40.50 -19.09
N ALA A 11 -21.42 -40.45 -19.25
CA ALA A 11 -20.55 -39.69 -18.37
C ALA A 11 -20.86 -38.20 -18.54
N VAL A 12 -21.58 -37.62 -17.58
CA VAL A 12 -21.81 -36.17 -17.50
C VAL A 12 -20.53 -35.55 -16.95
N SER A 13 -19.63 -35.14 -17.84
CA SER A 13 -18.49 -34.31 -17.50
C SER A 13 -19.00 -32.91 -17.13
N VAL A 14 -19.10 -32.64 -15.83
CA VAL A 14 -19.33 -31.29 -15.31
C VAL A 14 -18.03 -30.50 -15.48
N THR A 15 -17.86 -29.89 -16.64
CA THR A 15 -16.80 -28.90 -16.87
C THR A 15 -17.17 -27.65 -16.10
N ALA A 16 -16.72 -27.55 -14.85
CA ALA A 16 -16.76 -26.31 -14.08
C ALA A 16 -15.80 -25.32 -14.75
N ALA A 17 -16.32 -24.53 -15.69
CA ALA A 17 -15.63 -23.34 -16.20
C ALA A 17 -15.57 -22.32 -15.06
N LEU A 18 -14.50 -22.37 -14.27
CA LEU A 18 -14.06 -21.25 -13.42
C LEU A 18 -13.56 -20.12 -14.32
N GLY A 19 -14.51 -19.48 -15.01
CA GLY A 19 -14.29 -18.21 -15.66
C GLY A 19 -14.17 -17.15 -14.58
N THR A 20 -12.96 -16.89 -14.10
CA THR A 20 -12.66 -15.65 -13.39
C THR A 20 -12.78 -14.51 -14.39
N VAL A 21 -13.99 -13.99 -14.56
CA VAL A 21 -14.21 -12.74 -15.30
C VAL A 21 -13.58 -11.64 -14.46
N VAL A 22 -12.33 -11.29 -14.79
CA VAL A 22 -11.69 -10.09 -14.25
C VAL A 22 -12.48 -8.91 -14.82
N PRO A 23 -13.18 -8.10 -14.02
CA PRO A 23 -13.85 -6.93 -14.55
C PRO A 23 -12.77 -5.92 -14.94
N SER A 24 -12.45 -5.84 -16.23
CA SER A 24 -11.64 -4.79 -16.85
C SER A 24 -12.50 -3.58 -17.24
N GLY A 25 -13.52 -3.27 -16.44
CA GLY A 25 -14.31 -2.05 -16.60
C GLY A 25 -13.57 -0.85 -16.02
N PRO A 26 -13.73 0.37 -16.60
CA PRO A 26 -13.27 1.58 -15.94
C PRO A 26 -13.92 1.67 -14.56
N ALA A 27 -13.11 1.83 -13.50
CA ALA A 27 -13.63 2.03 -12.15
C ALA A 27 -14.64 3.19 -12.18
N ALA A 28 -15.91 2.90 -11.90
CA ALA A 28 -16.94 3.90 -11.76
C ALA A 28 -16.52 4.91 -10.67
N GLY A 29 -16.57 6.21 -10.98
CA GLY A 29 -16.19 7.29 -10.05
C GLY A 29 -14.77 7.85 -10.22
N ALA A 30 -14.18 7.78 -11.42
CA ALA A 30 -12.90 8.40 -11.70
C ALA A 30 -12.92 9.91 -11.37
N GLN A 31 -12.10 10.33 -10.42
CA GLN A 31 -12.01 11.75 -10.02
C GLN A 31 -11.12 12.51 -11.01
N SER A 32 -11.68 13.51 -11.70
CA SER A 32 -10.96 14.28 -12.73
C SER A 32 -10.23 15.52 -12.21
N ALA A 33 -10.55 16.00 -11.00
CA ALA A 33 -9.95 17.22 -10.43
C ALA A 33 -9.05 16.92 -9.24
N LEU A 34 -7.97 17.69 -9.12
CA LEU A 34 -7.09 17.68 -7.94
C LEU A 34 -7.87 18.20 -6.72
N ARG A 35 -7.78 17.50 -5.60
CA ARG A 35 -8.30 17.95 -4.29
C ARG A 35 -7.23 17.79 -3.22
N ILE A 36 -7.17 18.75 -2.31
CA ILE A 36 -6.22 18.76 -1.20
C ILE A 36 -7.01 18.92 0.09
N TYR A 37 -6.90 17.93 0.96
CA TYR A 37 -7.45 17.91 2.31
C TYR A 37 -6.32 18.16 3.28
N ARG A 38 -6.47 19.17 4.13
CA ARG A 38 -5.46 19.56 5.13
C ARG A 38 -6.07 19.37 6.50
N GLY A 39 -5.33 18.74 7.38
CA GLY A 39 -5.84 18.45 8.70
C GLY A 39 -4.77 17.92 9.63
N THR A 40 -5.20 17.10 10.58
CA THR A 40 -4.32 16.54 11.61
C THR A 40 -4.37 15.02 11.57
N ALA A 41 -3.21 14.40 11.66
CA ALA A 41 -3.07 12.97 11.89
C ALA A 41 -2.74 12.73 13.36
N THR A 42 -3.47 11.81 13.99
CA THR A 42 -3.08 11.20 15.27
C THR A 42 -2.36 9.90 14.95
N VAL A 43 -1.12 9.79 15.39
CA VAL A 43 -0.21 8.69 15.07
C VAL A 43 0.10 7.91 16.33
N VAL A 44 -0.02 6.59 16.23
CA VAL A 44 0.43 5.62 17.24
C VAL A 44 1.41 4.69 16.55
N VAL A 45 2.62 4.56 17.09
CA VAL A 45 3.68 3.69 16.60
C VAL A 45 4.18 2.82 17.73
N ASP A 46 3.99 1.52 17.61
CA ASP A 46 4.60 0.51 18.46
C ASP A 46 5.97 0.14 17.86
N VAL A 47 7.00 0.23 18.69
CA VAL A 47 8.39 0.01 18.33
C VAL A 47 8.83 -1.36 18.82
N TYR A 48 9.57 -2.06 17.97
CA TYR A 48 10.12 -3.37 18.22
C TYR A 48 11.59 -3.43 17.84
N ASP A 49 12.33 -4.30 18.53
CA ASP A 49 13.71 -4.65 18.19
C ASP A 49 13.88 -6.18 18.17
N TYR A 50 15.07 -6.65 17.80
CA TYR A 50 15.44 -8.07 17.81
C TYR A 50 16.45 -8.37 18.91
N CYS A 51 16.22 -7.81 20.11
CA CYS A 51 17.13 -7.93 21.25
C CYS A 51 16.50 -8.68 22.42
N GLY A 52 15.40 -9.39 22.17
CA GLY A 52 14.82 -10.32 23.13
C GLY A 52 15.54 -11.66 23.17
N GLY A 53 15.17 -12.47 24.16
CA GLY A 53 15.62 -13.85 24.32
C GLY A 53 17.01 -14.01 24.95
N PRO A 54 17.33 -15.23 25.42
CA PRO A 54 18.60 -15.53 26.09
C PRO A 54 19.83 -15.49 25.16
N LEU A 55 19.63 -15.54 23.84
CA LEU A 55 20.71 -15.53 22.85
C LEU A 55 20.72 -14.28 21.95
N TRP A 56 19.85 -13.30 22.24
CA TRP A 56 19.58 -12.14 21.38
C TRP A 56 18.99 -12.57 20.02
N GLY A 57 18.15 -11.74 19.40
CA GLY A 57 17.52 -12.05 18.10
C GLY A 57 16.02 -12.33 18.16
N GLU A 58 15.41 -12.44 19.34
CA GLU A 58 13.95 -12.51 19.42
C GLU A 58 13.32 -11.13 19.25
N HIS A 59 12.23 -11.08 18.49
CA HIS A 59 11.45 -9.87 18.28
C HIS A 59 10.73 -9.51 19.57
N ARG A 60 11.06 -8.36 20.16
CA ARG A 60 10.42 -7.86 21.39
C ARG A 60 9.87 -6.46 21.21
N PHE A 61 8.80 -6.19 21.94
CA PHE A 61 8.24 -4.84 22.04
C PHE A 61 9.13 -3.96 22.92
N VAL A 62 9.39 -2.74 22.46
CA VAL A 62 10.25 -1.76 23.13
C VAL A 62 9.41 -0.65 23.75
N GLY A 63 8.40 -0.16 23.04
CA GLY A 63 7.57 0.93 23.52
C GLY A 63 6.58 1.44 22.49
N THR A 64 5.74 2.38 22.90
CA THR A 64 4.77 3.03 22.02
C THR A 64 4.98 4.54 22.02
N SER A 65 5.12 5.11 20.83
CA SER A 65 5.09 6.55 20.60
C SER A 65 3.70 6.99 20.15
N ARG A 66 3.19 8.08 20.74
CA ARG A 66 1.90 8.69 20.38
C ARG A 66 2.08 10.18 20.17
N TYR A 67 1.67 10.68 19.01
CA TYR A 67 1.81 12.10 18.68
C TYR A 67 0.75 12.55 17.68
N LYS A 68 0.59 13.87 17.57
CA LYS A 68 -0.20 14.50 16.52
C LYS A 68 0.72 15.26 15.58
N ALA A 69 0.41 15.24 14.30
CA ALA A 69 1.15 15.97 13.28
C ALA A 69 0.19 16.61 12.28
N ALA A 70 0.61 17.74 11.69
CA ALA A 70 -0.04 18.26 10.50
C ALA A 70 0.03 17.21 9.39
N ALA A 71 -1.04 17.08 8.61
CA ALA A 71 -1.12 16.09 7.56
C ALA A 71 -1.87 16.63 6.34
N LYS A 72 -1.51 16.10 5.18
CA LYS A 72 -2.06 16.50 3.89
C LYS A 72 -2.42 15.25 3.09
N PHE A 73 -3.68 15.13 2.70
CA PHE A 73 -4.17 14.12 1.78
C PHE A 73 -4.50 14.77 0.44
N VAL A 74 -3.93 14.26 -0.64
CA VAL A 74 -4.11 14.78 -1.99
C VAL A 74 -4.77 13.71 -2.82
N THR A 75 -5.81 14.05 -3.58
CA THR A 75 -6.42 13.14 -4.57
C THR A 75 -6.47 13.79 -5.94
N GLY A 76 -6.41 12.99 -6.99
CA GLY A 76 -6.43 13.50 -8.36
C GLY A 76 -6.69 12.42 -9.41
N PRO A 77 -6.52 12.76 -10.71
CA PRO A 77 -6.67 11.82 -11.80
C PRO A 77 -5.73 10.63 -11.66
N ARG A 78 -6.23 9.45 -12.03
CA ARG A 78 -5.46 8.20 -12.08
C ARG A 78 -4.18 8.39 -12.90
N LYS A 79 -3.06 7.87 -12.40
CA LYS A 79 -1.80 7.91 -13.18
C LYS A 79 -1.85 6.92 -14.35
N SER A 80 -1.16 7.26 -15.43
CA SER A 80 -0.99 6.38 -16.60
C SER A 80 0.43 6.50 -17.19
N ALA A 81 0.96 5.36 -17.65
CA ALA A 81 2.24 5.27 -18.37
C ALA A 81 2.34 3.91 -19.10
N ALA A 82 3.06 3.84 -20.23
CA ALA A 82 3.25 2.61 -21.02
C ALA A 82 1.96 1.84 -21.30
N GLY A 83 0.89 2.55 -21.69
CA GLY A 83 -0.42 1.96 -21.97
C GLY A 83 -1.17 1.38 -20.76
N ARG A 84 -0.63 1.54 -19.54
CA ARG A 84 -1.25 1.13 -18.29
C ARG A 84 -1.86 2.33 -17.57
N VAL A 85 -2.99 2.10 -16.91
CA VAL A 85 -3.67 3.07 -16.05
C VAL A 85 -3.78 2.49 -14.65
N GLU A 86 -3.62 3.34 -13.64
CA GLU A 86 -3.81 3.00 -12.24
C GLU A 86 -5.20 2.39 -12.01
N ARG A 87 -5.26 1.32 -11.23
CA ARG A 87 -6.50 0.55 -11.00
C ARG A 87 -7.42 1.19 -9.95
N ASN A 88 -6.90 2.10 -9.14
CA ASN A 88 -7.65 2.79 -8.09
C ASN A 88 -8.72 3.71 -8.69
N PRO A 89 -9.79 4.03 -7.93
CA PRO A 89 -10.80 4.99 -8.37
C PRO A 89 -10.21 6.38 -8.65
N PHE A 90 -9.14 6.75 -7.96
CA PHE A 90 -8.40 7.99 -8.15
C PHE A 90 -6.96 7.82 -7.67
N TYR A 91 -6.07 8.68 -8.14
CA TYR A 91 -4.74 8.81 -7.60
C TYR A 91 -4.79 9.47 -6.22
N TRP A 92 -3.96 9.03 -5.28
CA TRP A 92 -3.85 9.69 -3.99
C TRP A 92 -2.44 9.65 -3.40
N GLU A 93 -2.17 10.66 -2.58
CA GLU A 93 -0.97 10.78 -1.76
C GLU A 93 -1.38 11.20 -0.33
N PHE A 94 -0.67 10.69 0.67
CA PHE A 94 -0.88 11.08 2.05
C PHE A 94 0.45 11.35 2.73
N TYR A 95 0.57 12.54 3.33
CA TYR A 95 1.76 13.04 3.99
C TYR A 95 1.43 13.36 5.44
N VAL A 96 2.28 12.90 6.36
CA VAL A 96 2.15 13.16 7.80
C VAL A 96 3.45 13.73 8.33
N GLY A 97 3.37 14.91 8.94
CA GLY A 97 4.53 15.67 9.40
C GLY A 97 5.38 16.21 8.24
N ASP A 98 6.59 16.65 8.57
CA ASP A 98 7.56 17.16 7.61
C ASP A 98 8.31 15.99 6.97
N ILE A 99 8.16 15.81 5.66
CA ILE A 99 8.74 14.67 4.95
C ILE A 99 10.27 14.68 5.07
N GLY A 100 10.82 13.58 5.54
CA GLY A 100 12.24 13.46 5.86
C GLY A 100 12.56 13.71 7.33
N ALA A 101 11.66 14.29 8.13
CA ALA A 101 11.84 14.37 9.58
C ALA A 101 11.52 13.04 10.27
N LEU A 102 12.09 12.80 11.44
CA LEU A 102 11.72 11.65 12.28
C LEU A 102 10.22 11.69 12.61
N GLY A 103 9.57 10.53 12.56
CA GLY A 103 8.14 10.42 12.78
C GLY A 103 7.26 10.76 11.56
N SER A 104 7.86 11.12 10.41
CA SER A 104 7.09 11.45 9.21
C SER A 104 6.72 10.21 8.38
N PHE A 105 5.58 10.29 7.70
CA PHE A 105 5.11 9.25 6.79
C PHE A 105 4.78 9.82 5.41
N GLN A 106 5.06 9.03 4.39
CA GLN A 106 4.70 9.32 3.00
C GLN A 106 4.08 8.08 2.35
N PHE A 107 2.82 8.20 1.94
CA PHE A 107 2.09 7.16 1.21
C PHE A 107 1.64 7.69 -0.15
N GLY A 108 1.58 6.78 -1.12
CA GLY A 108 1.15 7.11 -2.48
C GLY A 108 0.61 5.89 -3.19
N SER A 109 -0.46 6.08 -3.96
CA SER A 109 -1.23 5.00 -4.58
C SER A 109 -0.56 4.41 -5.82
N ALA A 110 0.14 5.26 -6.58
CA ALA A 110 0.95 4.88 -7.73
C ALA A 110 2.06 5.92 -8.00
N HIS A 111 3.11 5.54 -8.73
CA HIS A 111 4.14 6.46 -9.20
C HIS A 111 4.60 6.07 -10.60
N VAL A 112 5.02 7.05 -11.40
CA VAL A 112 5.60 6.80 -12.73
C VAL A 112 7.09 7.01 -12.59
N VAL A 113 7.87 5.95 -12.80
CA VAL A 113 9.34 5.99 -12.79
C VAL A 113 9.87 5.93 -14.22
N THR A 114 11.03 6.52 -14.43
CA THR A 114 11.77 6.38 -15.69
C THR A 114 12.74 5.21 -15.55
N ALA A 115 12.52 4.16 -16.34
CA ALA A 115 13.38 3.01 -16.53
C ALA A 115 14.13 3.11 -17.87
N SER A 116 14.98 2.11 -18.15
CA SER A 116 15.68 2.03 -19.45
C SER A 116 14.67 2.01 -20.62
N ALA A 117 14.92 2.79 -21.67
CA ALA A 117 14.16 2.77 -22.93
C ALA A 117 14.41 1.52 -23.78
N ARG A 118 15.22 0.56 -23.28
CA ARG A 118 15.49 -0.72 -23.91
C ARG A 118 15.27 -1.88 -22.94
N ASP A 119 14.76 -3.00 -23.46
CA ASP A 119 14.75 -4.27 -22.73
C ASP A 119 16.13 -4.95 -22.74
N LEU A 120 16.26 -6.12 -22.10
CA LEU A 120 17.51 -6.88 -22.05
C LEU A 120 17.94 -7.45 -23.42
N GLY A 121 17.01 -7.55 -24.38
CA GLY A 121 17.27 -7.94 -25.77
C GLY A 121 17.61 -6.76 -26.68
N GLY A 122 17.65 -5.54 -26.15
CA GLY A 122 17.95 -4.32 -26.91
C GLY A 122 16.76 -3.70 -27.64
N ASN A 123 15.55 -4.27 -27.51
CA ASN A 123 14.33 -3.74 -28.15
C ASN A 123 13.90 -2.45 -27.46
N VAL A 124 13.38 -1.51 -28.26
CA VAL A 124 12.85 -0.23 -27.74
C VAL A 124 11.57 -0.48 -26.96
N ARG A 125 11.46 0.13 -25.78
CA ARG A 125 10.25 0.13 -24.94
C ARG A 125 9.97 1.53 -24.41
N ASP A 126 8.73 1.78 -24.01
CA ASP A 126 8.40 3.01 -23.26
C ASP A 126 9.24 3.01 -21.96
N PRO A 127 10.11 4.02 -21.76
CA PRO A 127 10.91 4.10 -20.54
C PRO A 127 10.06 4.38 -19.30
N LYS A 128 8.79 4.80 -19.44
CA LYS A 128 7.95 5.13 -18.29
C LYS A 128 7.25 3.89 -17.74
N LEU A 129 7.60 3.49 -16.53
CA LEU A 129 6.97 2.40 -15.82
C LEU A 129 5.99 2.94 -14.77
N LEU A 130 4.72 2.50 -14.84
CA LEU A 130 3.73 2.76 -13.80
C LEU A 130 3.88 1.72 -12.67
N LEU A 131 4.31 2.17 -11.50
CA LEU A 131 4.33 1.41 -10.26
C LEU A 131 3.02 1.64 -9.51
N GLY A 132 2.20 0.60 -9.39
CA GLY A 132 0.99 0.63 -8.55
C GLY A 132 1.29 0.05 -7.18
N TYR A 133 1.03 0.81 -6.12
CA TYR A 133 1.35 0.41 -4.75
C TYR A 133 0.13 -0.14 -4.01
N TRP A 134 -1.00 0.57 -4.12
CA TRP A 134 -2.23 0.27 -3.41
C TRP A 134 -3.32 -0.22 -4.36
N VAL A 135 -4.15 -1.14 -3.86
CA VAL A 135 -5.45 -1.46 -4.45
C VAL A 135 -6.52 -0.94 -3.50
N THR A 136 -7.28 0.03 -3.97
CA THR A 136 -8.32 0.72 -3.23
C THR A 136 -9.65 0.69 -3.98
N SER A 137 -10.74 0.76 -3.23
CA SER A 137 -12.09 0.81 -3.74
C SER A 137 -12.87 1.95 -3.08
N ARG A 138 -13.90 2.43 -3.76
CA ARG A 138 -14.80 3.45 -3.25
C ARG A 138 -16.24 3.08 -3.55
N SER A 139 -17.10 3.24 -2.54
CA SER A 139 -18.56 3.11 -2.67
C SER A 139 -19.20 4.32 -1.98
N GLY A 140 -19.79 5.22 -2.77
CA GLY A 140 -20.20 6.54 -2.28
C GLY A 140 -19.01 7.30 -1.67
N THR A 141 -19.12 7.68 -0.40
CA THR A 141 -18.01 8.31 0.34
C THR A 141 -17.12 7.31 1.05
N SER A 142 -17.51 6.03 1.16
CA SER A 142 -16.70 5.00 1.81
C SER A 142 -15.48 4.68 0.96
N TRP A 143 -14.30 4.67 1.56
CA TRP A 143 -13.03 4.42 0.89
C TRP A 143 -12.21 3.42 1.70
N SER A 144 -11.66 2.42 1.00
CA SER A 144 -10.84 1.39 1.65
C SER A 144 -9.83 0.80 0.68
N GLY A 145 -8.81 0.12 1.22
CA GLY A 145 -7.87 -0.61 0.38
C GLY A 145 -6.69 -1.20 1.15
N LYS A 146 -5.76 -1.76 0.39
CA LYS A 146 -4.59 -2.47 0.89
C LYS A 146 -3.35 -2.15 0.04
N LEU A 147 -2.21 -1.98 0.70
CA LEU A 147 -0.90 -1.91 0.08
C LEU A 147 -0.56 -3.31 -0.42
N VAL A 148 -0.43 -3.47 -1.73
CA VAL A 148 -0.10 -4.76 -2.36
C VAL A 148 1.40 -4.90 -2.60
N ASP A 149 2.08 -3.79 -2.86
CA ASP A 149 3.53 -3.76 -3.07
C ASP A 149 4.06 -2.36 -2.73
N SER A 150 5.19 -2.28 -2.03
CA SER A 150 5.88 -1.01 -1.78
C SER A 150 6.89 -0.66 -2.89
N HIS A 151 7.15 -1.58 -3.82
CA HIS A 151 8.21 -1.48 -4.85
C HIS A 151 9.57 -1.11 -4.25
N ARG A 152 9.89 -1.68 -3.09
CA ARG A 152 11.16 -1.41 -2.39
C ARG A 152 12.35 -1.88 -3.22
N ALA A 153 12.22 -2.99 -3.94
CA ALA A 153 13.29 -3.53 -4.79
C ALA A 153 13.63 -2.59 -5.95
N GLU A 154 12.64 -1.81 -6.40
CA GLU A 154 12.72 -0.84 -7.49
C GLU A 154 13.15 0.56 -7.01
N GLY A 155 13.47 0.73 -5.73
CA GLY A 155 13.88 2.03 -5.17
C GLY A 155 12.75 3.05 -5.14
N ALA A 156 11.51 2.60 -4.92
CA ALA A 156 10.33 3.45 -4.95
C ALA A 156 10.39 4.68 -4.04
N THR A 157 9.65 5.72 -4.44
CA THR A 157 9.58 7.01 -3.74
C THR A 157 8.56 7.05 -2.61
N PHE A 158 7.52 6.20 -2.65
CA PHE A 158 6.36 6.27 -1.75
C PHE A 158 6.21 5.01 -0.89
N ASN A 159 5.41 5.15 0.18
CA ASN A 159 5.05 4.11 1.15
C ASN A 159 6.19 3.82 2.13
N HIS A 160 6.63 4.89 2.80
CA HIS A 160 7.73 4.85 3.76
C HIS A 160 7.41 5.59 5.05
N PHE A 161 8.16 5.23 6.09
CA PHE A 161 8.21 5.84 7.40
C PHE A 161 9.65 6.27 7.70
N TYR A 162 9.84 7.51 8.15
CA TYR A 162 11.13 7.99 8.65
C TYR A 162 11.22 7.74 10.15
N GLY A 163 11.86 6.64 10.52
CA GLY A 163 12.01 6.19 11.91
C GLY A 163 13.45 6.26 12.39
N GLU A 164 13.66 5.84 13.63
CA GLU A 164 14.99 5.67 14.20
C GLU A 164 15.51 4.25 13.92
N LYS A 165 16.80 4.12 13.68
CA LYS A 165 17.48 2.84 13.60
C LYS A 165 18.65 2.83 14.55
N THR A 166 18.69 1.91 15.49
CA THR A 166 19.86 1.72 16.35
C THR A 166 21.09 1.40 15.50
N ILE A 167 22.20 2.08 15.77
CA ILE A 167 23.44 1.92 15.01
C ILE A 167 24.02 0.51 15.21
N VAL A 168 24.05 0.07 16.48
CA VAL A 168 24.45 -1.28 16.85
C VAL A 168 23.28 -1.95 17.56
N PRO A 169 22.60 -2.93 16.94
CA PRO A 169 21.52 -3.64 17.58
C PRO A 169 21.93 -4.17 18.96
N CYS A 170 21.03 -4.04 19.93
CA CYS A 170 21.18 -4.59 21.29
C CYS A 170 22.29 -3.95 22.13
N ARG A 171 22.82 -2.80 21.70
CA ARG A 171 23.69 -1.93 22.49
C ARG A 171 23.20 -0.49 22.36
N ASP A 172 23.20 0.25 23.46
CA ASP A 172 22.83 1.66 23.43
C ASP A 172 24.02 2.52 22.97
N LEU A 173 24.29 2.49 21.67
CA LEU A 173 25.34 3.26 21.00
C LEU A 173 24.76 4.35 20.09
N GLY A 174 23.51 4.76 20.36
CA GLY A 174 22.78 5.76 19.61
C GLY A 174 21.97 5.22 18.44
N THR A 175 21.22 6.14 17.83
CA THR A 175 20.31 5.90 16.71
C THR A 175 20.64 6.82 15.53
N SER A 176 20.24 6.41 14.34
CA SER A 176 20.25 7.25 13.16
C SER A 176 18.87 7.29 12.52
N ARG A 177 18.57 8.37 11.82
CA ARG A 177 17.35 8.45 11.01
C ARG A 177 17.46 7.48 9.84
N PHE A 178 16.44 6.65 9.68
CA PHE A 178 16.39 5.64 8.63
C PHE A 178 15.03 5.62 7.94
N LEU A 179 15.05 5.33 6.64
CA LEU A 179 13.85 5.20 5.83
C LEU A 179 13.38 3.74 5.83
N TYR A 180 12.23 3.50 6.44
CA TYR A 180 11.60 2.20 6.50
C TYR A 180 10.50 2.08 5.45
N ALA A 181 10.59 1.09 4.57
CA ALA A 181 9.49 0.74 3.68
C ALA A 181 8.32 0.15 4.47
N VAL A 182 7.10 0.48 4.09
CA VAL A 182 5.88 -0.10 4.66
C VAL A 182 5.63 -1.47 4.05
N ASN A 183 5.31 -2.46 4.88
CA ASN A 183 5.00 -3.82 4.43
C ASN A 183 3.71 -3.86 3.62
N ALA A 184 3.75 -4.61 2.52
CA ALA A 184 2.54 -5.10 1.86
C ALA A 184 1.65 -5.78 2.90
N GLY A 185 0.36 -5.50 2.88
CA GLY A 185 -0.50 -5.81 4.03
C GLY A 185 -1.15 -4.60 4.67
N ALA A 186 -0.47 -3.44 4.64
CA ALA A 186 -1.01 -2.22 5.23
C ALA A 186 -2.39 -1.89 4.64
N THR A 187 -3.31 -1.43 5.48
CA THR A 187 -4.71 -1.18 5.12
C THR A 187 -5.06 0.28 5.31
N VAL A 188 -6.00 0.75 4.50
CA VAL A 188 -6.66 2.05 4.66
C VAL A 188 -8.16 1.83 4.70
N SER A 189 -8.86 2.53 5.58
CA SER A 189 -10.32 2.50 5.68
C SER A 189 -10.85 3.80 6.24
N GLY A 190 -11.93 4.31 5.66
CA GLY A 190 -12.55 5.55 6.10
C GLY A 190 -13.50 6.13 5.08
N ARG A 191 -13.57 7.46 5.04
CA ARG A 191 -14.44 8.22 4.17
C ARG A 191 -13.66 9.32 3.45
N VAL A 192 -13.94 9.47 2.17
CA VAL A 192 -13.48 10.58 1.34
C VAL A 192 -14.71 11.12 0.62
N SER A 193 -15.05 12.38 0.87
CA SER A 193 -16.14 13.10 0.22
C SER A 193 -15.58 14.16 -0.73
N SER A 194 -16.39 15.10 -1.18
CA SER A 194 -15.92 16.27 -1.94
C SER A 194 -15.31 17.35 -1.04
N GLY A 195 -15.74 17.44 0.22
CA GLY A 195 -15.38 18.52 1.14
C GLY A 195 -14.55 18.10 2.36
N SER A 196 -14.42 16.80 2.62
CA SER A 196 -13.69 16.27 3.77
C SER A 196 -13.14 14.87 3.53
N ALA A 197 -12.09 14.52 4.27
CA ALA A 197 -11.50 13.20 4.30
C ALA A 197 -11.16 12.79 5.74
N ALA A 198 -11.65 11.62 6.15
CA ALA A 198 -11.39 11.04 7.45
C ALA A 198 -11.16 9.55 7.32
N PHE A 199 -9.95 9.08 7.64
CA PHE A 199 -9.58 7.67 7.45
C PHE A 199 -8.51 7.23 8.43
N THR A 200 -8.33 5.91 8.52
CA THR A 200 -7.26 5.30 9.29
C THR A 200 -6.41 4.40 8.40
N ILE A 201 -5.09 4.57 8.48
CA ILE A 201 -4.10 3.65 7.90
C ILE A 201 -3.51 2.80 9.03
N ARG A 202 -3.39 1.49 8.82
CA ARG A 202 -2.72 0.56 9.73
C ARG A 202 -1.72 -0.28 8.96
N GLY A 203 -0.57 -0.56 9.54
CA GLY A 203 0.43 -1.42 8.90
C GLY A 203 1.66 -1.63 9.78
N SER A 204 2.68 -2.24 9.19
CA SER A 204 4.01 -2.34 9.77
C SER A 204 5.06 -1.96 8.74
N THR A 205 6.29 -1.75 9.19
CA THR A 205 7.44 -1.57 8.30
C THR A 205 8.11 -2.89 7.99
N TYR A 206 8.89 -2.94 6.91
CA TYR A 206 9.78 -4.07 6.63
C TYR A 206 10.70 -4.35 7.83
N GLY A 207 10.82 -5.63 8.18
CA GLY A 207 11.49 -6.08 9.41
C GLY A 207 10.63 -5.93 10.67
N ASP A 208 9.38 -5.49 10.56
CA ASP A 208 8.41 -5.35 11.66
C ASP A 208 8.87 -4.51 12.87
N ASN A 209 9.98 -3.78 12.75
CA ASN A 209 10.49 -2.84 13.76
C ASN A 209 9.46 -1.79 14.20
N TYR A 210 8.51 -1.47 13.34
CA TYR A 210 7.46 -0.51 13.62
C TYR A 210 6.11 -1.05 13.18
N ARG A 211 5.13 -1.01 14.08
CA ARG A 211 3.70 -1.17 13.77
C ARG A 211 3.02 0.15 14.01
N PHE A 212 2.17 0.58 13.09
CA PHE A 212 1.59 1.91 13.16
C PHE A 212 0.09 1.92 12.91
N ARG A 213 -0.56 2.90 13.52
CA ARG A 213 -1.93 3.31 13.27
C ARG A 213 -1.98 4.82 13.15
N ILE A 214 -2.43 5.30 12.00
CA ILE A 214 -2.53 6.72 11.69
C ILE A 214 -4.00 7.04 11.42
N THR A 215 -4.59 7.90 12.24
CA THR A 215 -5.96 8.39 12.03
C THR A 215 -5.93 9.84 11.58
N PHE A 216 -6.44 10.11 10.39
CA PHE A 216 -6.48 11.43 9.77
C PHE A 216 -7.90 11.99 9.78
N ASN A 217 -8.01 13.30 10.01
CA ASN A 217 -9.23 14.09 9.80
C ASN A 217 -8.84 15.43 9.16
N GLY A 218 -9.47 15.77 8.03
CA GLY A 218 -9.30 17.06 7.33
C GLY A 218 -10.21 17.20 6.12
#